data_AF-A0AAD6WEF7-F1
#
_entry.id   AF-A0AAD6WEF7-F1
#
_cell.length_a   1.000
_cell.length_b   1.000
_cell.length_c   1.000
_cell.angle_alpha   90.00
_cell.angle_beta   90.00
_cell.angle_gamma   90.00
#
_symmetry.space_group_name_H-M   'P 1'
#
loop_
_entity.id
_entity.type
_entity.pdbx_description
1 polymer ?
#
loop_
_entity_poly.entity_id
_entity_poly.type
_entity_poly.pdbx_seq_one_letter_code
_entity_poly.pdbx_strand_id
1 'polypeptide(L)'
;MATHRSSRSGIGVSFRVLGSAVSLAVFLCLTVSLLFTAHSHSTTDNHGFSNVGYGLGSGRRSVLAMKSDPLKSRLDQIRKQADDHRSLAHAYASYARKLKLENSKLVRVFADLSRNYTDLINKPSYRALSESDSLSIDEATLRLFEKEVKERIKVTRQVIAEAKESFDNQLKIQKLKDTIFAVNEQLTKAKKQGAFSSLIAAKSIPKSLHCLAMRLMEERIAHPEKYNDEGKPPLPELEDPKLYHYAIFSDNVIAASVVVNSAVKNAKEPWKHVFHVVTDKMNLGAMQVMFKLKDYNGAHIEVKAVEDYKFLNSSYVPVLKQLESANLQKFYFENKLENATKDTTNMKFRNPKYLSILNHLRFYLPEMYPKLHRILFLDDDIVVQKDLTGLWKIDMDGKVNGAVETCFGSFHRYAQYMNFSHPLIKEKFNPKACAWAYGMNFFDLDAWRREKCTEEYHYWQNLNENRTLWKLGTLPPGLITFYSTTKPLDKSWHVLGLGYNPSISMDEIQSAAVVHFNGNMKPWLDIAMTQFKPLWTKHVDYELEFVQACNFGL
;
A
#
# COMPACT_ATOMS: atom_id res chain seq x y z
N MET A 1 -25.86 -14.58 75.38
CA MET A 1 -26.37 -15.97 75.40
C MET A 1 -26.87 -16.29 74.00
N ALA A 2 -26.03 -16.84 73.11
CA ALA A 2 -25.78 -18.28 72.94
C ALA A 2 -27.05 -19.07 72.56
N THR A 3 -27.16 -19.52 71.31
CA THR A 3 -27.25 -20.97 70.97
C THR A 3 -27.15 -21.23 69.46
N HIS A 4 -26.39 -22.28 69.15
CA HIS A 4 -26.07 -22.91 67.87
C HIS A 4 -27.28 -23.46 67.08
N ARG A 5 -27.15 -23.52 65.74
CA ARG A 5 -27.26 -24.80 65.00
C ARG A 5 -26.57 -24.78 63.64
N SER A 6 -25.82 -25.85 63.41
CA SER A 6 -25.00 -26.21 62.24
C SER A 6 -25.86 -26.75 61.09
N SER A 7 -25.47 -26.45 59.84
CA SER A 7 -25.70 -27.38 58.73
C SER A 7 -24.47 -27.40 57.79
N ARG A 8 -23.86 -28.59 57.67
CA ARG A 8 -22.83 -28.97 56.71
C ARG A 8 -23.52 -29.88 55.69
N SER A 9 -23.52 -29.54 54.40
CA SER A 9 -23.36 -30.49 53.27
C SER A 9 -23.53 -29.76 51.93
N GLY A 10 -22.67 -30.06 50.94
CA GLY A 10 -22.95 -29.71 49.53
C GLY A 10 -21.81 -29.18 48.65
N ILE A 11 -20.56 -29.66 48.76
CA ILE A 11 -19.47 -29.30 47.81
C ILE A 11 -19.02 -30.51 46.94
N GLY A 12 -19.70 -31.66 47.03
CA GLY A 12 -19.27 -32.88 46.34
C GLY A 12 -19.73 -33.07 44.88
N VAL A 13 -20.67 -32.27 44.37
CA VAL A 13 -21.40 -32.62 43.13
C VAL A 13 -20.90 -31.86 41.88
N SER A 14 -20.28 -30.69 42.03
CA SER A 14 -19.94 -29.84 40.87
C SER A 14 -18.72 -30.30 40.04
N PHE A 15 -17.77 -31.03 40.63
CA PHE A 15 -16.55 -31.44 39.91
C PHE A 15 -16.73 -32.69 39.05
N ARG A 16 -17.63 -33.60 39.43
CA ARG A 16 -17.89 -34.82 38.66
C ARG A 16 -18.62 -34.54 37.34
N VAL A 17 -19.55 -33.58 37.36
CA VAL A 17 -20.34 -33.18 36.18
C VAL A 17 -19.45 -32.47 35.12
N LEU A 18 -18.49 -31.66 35.56
CA LEU A 18 -17.55 -30.97 34.66
C LEU A 18 -16.57 -31.96 33.99
N GLY A 19 -16.07 -32.94 34.75
CA GLY A 19 -15.16 -33.97 34.23
C GLY A 19 -15.81 -34.90 33.20
N SER A 20 -17.10 -35.24 33.40
CA SER A 20 -17.86 -36.05 32.43
C SER A 20 -18.16 -35.30 31.13
N ALA A 21 -18.44 -34.00 31.19
CA ALA A 21 -18.74 -33.20 29.99
C ALA A 21 -17.49 -33.02 29.10
N VAL A 22 -16.31 -32.82 29.70
CA VAL A 22 -15.05 -32.69 28.96
C VAL A 22 -14.63 -34.02 28.34
N SER A 23 -14.82 -35.15 29.03
CA SER A 23 -14.50 -36.48 28.47
C SER A 23 -15.41 -36.85 27.30
N LEU A 24 -16.70 -36.50 27.37
CA LEU A 24 -17.64 -36.72 26.26
C LEU A 24 -17.30 -35.86 25.03
N ALA A 25 -16.90 -34.61 25.23
CA ALA A 25 -16.47 -33.73 24.13
C ALA A 25 -15.18 -34.23 23.45
N VAL A 26 -14.22 -34.75 24.23
CA VAL A 26 -12.97 -35.31 23.69
C VAL A 26 -13.23 -36.61 22.92
N PHE A 27 -14.14 -37.46 23.41
CA PHE A 27 -14.54 -38.68 22.69
C PHE A 27 -15.33 -38.40 21.41
N LEU A 28 -16.18 -37.37 21.38
CA LEU A 28 -16.88 -36.96 20.16
C LEU A 28 -15.91 -36.39 19.11
N CYS A 29 -14.92 -35.61 19.52
CA CYS A 29 -13.91 -35.07 18.60
C CYS A 29 -12.98 -36.15 18.02
N LEU A 30 -12.61 -37.15 18.83
CA LEU A 30 -11.78 -38.28 18.37
C LEU A 30 -12.55 -39.22 17.43
N THR A 31 -13.83 -39.47 17.69
CA THR A 31 -14.67 -40.31 16.82
C THR A 31 -14.98 -39.65 15.48
N VAL A 32 -15.20 -38.33 15.45
CA VAL A 32 -15.37 -37.57 14.21
C VAL A 32 -14.06 -37.55 13.39
N SER A 33 -12.90 -37.48 14.05
CA SER A 33 -11.59 -37.46 13.37
C SER A 33 -11.19 -38.83 12.79
N LEU A 34 -11.64 -39.93 13.42
CA LEU A 34 -11.43 -41.29 12.91
C LEU A 34 -12.38 -41.65 11.76
N LEU A 35 -13.58 -41.06 11.71
CA LEU A 35 -14.52 -41.24 10.60
C LEU A 35 -14.09 -40.52 9.31
N PHE A 36 -13.27 -39.47 9.39
CA PHE A 36 -12.72 -38.78 8.22
C PHE A 36 -11.37 -39.32 7.71
N THR A 37 -10.77 -40.32 8.38
CA THR A 37 -9.45 -40.86 8.01
C THR A 37 -9.49 -42.27 7.43
N ALA A 38 -10.65 -42.93 7.45
CA ALA A 38 -10.82 -44.25 6.84
C ALA A 38 -11.55 -44.14 5.50
N HIS A 39 -10.88 -43.67 4.44
CA HIS A 39 -11.16 -44.04 3.03
C HIS A 39 -10.07 -43.50 2.11
N SER A 40 -9.02 -44.30 1.89
CA SER A 40 -8.39 -44.60 0.58
C SER A 40 -6.94 -45.06 0.77
N HIS A 41 -6.75 -46.38 0.76
CA HIS A 41 -5.47 -47.01 0.46
C HIS A 41 -5.42 -47.29 -1.04
N SER A 42 -4.36 -46.86 -1.73
CA SER A 42 -3.71 -47.68 -2.77
C SER A 42 -2.28 -47.20 -3.01
N THR A 43 -1.37 -48.13 -2.80
CA THR A 43 0.07 -48.14 -3.00
C THR A 43 0.53 -47.80 -4.41
N THR A 44 1.65 -47.07 -4.54
CA THR A 44 2.78 -47.45 -5.40
C THR A 44 4.04 -46.70 -4.96
N ASP A 45 5.02 -47.47 -4.50
CA ASP A 45 6.42 -47.07 -4.36
C ASP A 45 7.01 -46.64 -5.70
N ASN A 46 7.83 -45.58 -5.71
CA ASN A 46 9.06 -45.63 -6.48
C ASN A 46 10.12 -44.69 -5.92
N HIS A 47 11.26 -45.30 -5.55
CA HIS A 47 12.51 -44.66 -5.21
C HIS A 47 13.11 -43.92 -6.42
N GLY A 48 13.76 -42.77 -6.18
CA GLY A 48 14.57 -42.09 -7.19
C GLY A 48 15.30 -40.87 -6.63
N PHE A 49 16.53 -41.09 -6.17
CA PHE A 49 17.46 -40.05 -5.70
C PHE A 49 17.98 -39.17 -6.85
N SER A 50 18.06 -37.86 -6.57
CA SER A 50 19.04 -36.84 -7.00
C SER A 50 19.59 -36.82 -8.44
N ASN A 51 19.42 -35.69 -9.13
CA ASN A 51 20.56 -34.92 -9.63
C ASN A 51 20.22 -33.46 -9.99
N VAL A 52 20.97 -32.53 -9.41
CA VAL A 52 20.98 -31.10 -9.74
C VAL A 52 21.89 -30.93 -10.95
N GLY A 53 21.33 -30.52 -12.08
CA GLY A 53 22.06 -30.17 -13.29
C GLY A 53 21.67 -28.77 -13.75
N TYR A 54 22.60 -27.83 -13.64
CA TYR A 54 22.51 -26.52 -14.29
C TYR A 54 22.68 -26.71 -15.80
N GLY A 55 21.62 -26.42 -16.57
CA GLY A 55 21.63 -26.45 -18.03
C GLY A 55 20.81 -25.29 -18.57
N LEU A 56 21.50 -24.27 -19.08
CA LEU A 56 20.93 -23.11 -19.77
C LEU A 56 20.51 -23.55 -21.18
N GLY A 57 19.21 -23.79 -21.37
CA GLY A 57 18.61 -24.12 -22.67
C GLY A 57 17.60 -23.06 -23.10
N SER A 58 17.94 -22.33 -24.16
CA SER A 58 17.04 -21.41 -24.87
C SER A 58 15.86 -22.19 -25.46
N GLY A 59 14.65 -21.85 -25.03
CA GLY A 59 13.40 -22.41 -25.54
C GLY A 59 12.30 -21.35 -25.54
N ARG A 60 11.88 -20.94 -26.74
CA ARG A 60 10.66 -20.14 -26.99
C ARG A 60 9.51 -20.67 -26.12
N ARG A 61 9.02 -19.87 -25.18
CA ARG A 61 7.77 -20.17 -24.47
C ARG A 61 6.63 -19.41 -25.13
N SER A 62 5.85 -20.15 -25.93
CA SER A 62 4.42 -19.88 -26.09
C SER A 62 3.78 -20.03 -24.72
N VAL A 63 3.28 -18.95 -24.14
CA VAL A 63 2.54 -19.00 -22.88
C VAL A 63 1.06 -18.95 -23.23
N LEU A 64 0.48 -20.12 -23.43
CA LEU A 64 -0.96 -20.30 -23.36
C LEU A 64 -1.42 -19.87 -21.96
N ALA A 65 -2.39 -18.96 -21.92
CA ALA A 65 -3.04 -18.49 -20.70
C ALA A 65 -3.63 -19.68 -19.93
N MET A 66 -2.90 -20.17 -18.94
CA MET A 66 -3.42 -21.12 -17.97
C MET A 66 -4.44 -20.37 -17.12
N LYS A 67 -5.72 -20.67 -17.31
CA LYS A 67 -6.76 -20.41 -16.30
C LYS A 67 -6.29 -21.08 -15.00
N SER A 68 -5.67 -20.31 -14.11
CA SER A 68 -5.29 -20.81 -12.79
C SER A 68 -6.58 -20.94 -11.98
N ASP A 69 -6.96 -22.19 -11.72
CA ASP A 69 -8.09 -22.49 -10.86
C ASP A 69 -7.88 -21.82 -9.48
N PRO A 70 -8.79 -20.94 -9.02
CA PRO A 70 -8.68 -20.27 -7.73
C PRO A 70 -8.61 -21.26 -6.55
N LEU A 71 -9.09 -22.50 -6.71
CA LEU A 71 -8.93 -23.55 -5.71
C LEU A 71 -7.49 -24.07 -5.65
N LYS A 72 -6.79 -24.11 -6.80
CA LYS A 72 -5.40 -24.53 -6.89
C LYS A 72 -4.46 -23.51 -6.26
N SER A 73 -4.70 -22.21 -6.46
CA SER A 73 -3.92 -21.16 -5.80
C SER A 73 -4.13 -21.15 -4.28
N ARG A 74 -5.35 -21.40 -3.80
CA ARG A 74 -5.65 -21.58 -2.37
C ARG A 74 -4.98 -22.84 -1.81
N LEU A 75 -4.99 -23.95 -2.53
CA LEU A 75 -4.30 -25.18 -2.14
C LEU A 75 -2.78 -24.96 -2.03
N ASP A 76 -2.18 -24.26 -3.00
CA ASP A 76 -0.76 -23.93 -3.00
C ASP A 76 -0.39 -23.02 -1.82
N GLN A 77 -1.24 -22.05 -1.46
CA GLN A 77 -1.07 -21.23 -0.26
C GLN A 77 -1.16 -22.05 1.03
N ILE A 78 -2.13 -22.95 1.15
CA ILE A 78 -2.28 -23.83 2.33
C ILE A 78 -1.06 -24.75 2.44
N ARG A 79 -0.60 -25.33 1.32
CA ARG A 79 0.58 -26.20 1.29
C ARG A 79 1.84 -25.44 1.72
N LYS A 80 2.03 -24.22 1.19
CA LYS A 80 3.12 -23.35 1.59
C LYS A 80 3.05 -23.02 3.08
N GLN A 81 1.88 -22.68 3.60
CA GLN A 81 1.69 -22.42 5.03
C GLN A 81 2.04 -23.66 5.88
N ALA A 82 1.63 -24.86 5.45
CA ALA A 82 1.97 -26.11 6.14
C ALA A 82 3.48 -26.40 6.12
N ASP A 83 4.14 -26.21 4.97
CA ASP A 83 5.59 -26.37 4.82
C ASP A 83 6.37 -25.35 5.66
N ASP A 84 5.89 -24.10 5.74
CA ASP A 84 6.46 -23.05 6.58
C ASP A 84 6.38 -23.44 8.07
N HIS A 85 5.22 -23.93 8.53
CA HIS A 85 5.05 -24.39 9.92
C HIS A 85 5.88 -25.65 10.23
N ARG A 86 5.99 -26.59 9.27
CA ARG A 86 6.87 -27.76 9.40
C ARG A 86 8.33 -27.32 9.56
N SER A 87 8.76 -26.37 8.75
CA SER A 87 10.14 -25.83 8.80
C SER A 87 10.41 -25.13 10.13
N LEU A 88 9.43 -24.36 10.63
CA LEU A 88 9.49 -23.74 11.96
C LEU A 88 9.64 -24.80 13.06
N ALA A 89 8.80 -25.84 13.05
CA ALA A 89 8.87 -26.92 14.02
C ALA A 89 10.24 -27.65 13.99
N HIS A 90 10.79 -27.90 12.81
CA HIS A 90 12.13 -28.47 12.67
C HIS A 90 13.23 -27.56 13.22
N ALA A 91 13.13 -26.25 12.99
CA ALA A 91 14.10 -25.29 13.52
C ALA A 91 14.08 -25.28 15.06
N TYR A 92 12.90 -25.24 15.68
CA TYR A 92 12.77 -25.34 17.14
C TYR A 92 13.27 -26.67 17.69
N ALA A 93 12.98 -27.80 17.01
CA ALA A 93 13.49 -29.10 17.43
C ALA A 93 15.02 -29.19 17.36
N SER A 94 15.62 -28.64 16.29
CA SER A 94 17.08 -28.55 16.13
C SER A 94 17.71 -27.68 17.23
N TYR A 95 17.11 -26.52 17.51
CA TYR A 95 17.55 -25.63 18.57
C TYR A 95 17.48 -26.29 19.96
N ALA A 96 16.36 -26.95 20.27
CA ALA A 96 16.20 -27.69 21.53
C ALA A 96 17.24 -28.81 21.67
N ARG A 97 17.53 -29.53 20.58
CA ARG A 97 18.57 -30.57 20.56
C ARG A 97 19.95 -29.98 20.82
N LYS A 98 20.30 -28.87 20.16
CA LYS A 98 21.58 -28.17 20.34
C LYS A 98 21.74 -27.73 21.80
N LEU A 99 20.73 -27.06 22.36
CA LEU A 99 20.73 -26.58 23.74
C LEU A 99 20.92 -27.74 24.75
N LYS A 100 20.23 -28.87 24.55
CA LYS A 100 20.39 -30.07 25.39
C LYS A 100 21.82 -30.61 25.35
N LEU A 101 22.42 -30.67 24.15
CA LEU A 101 23.79 -31.16 23.98
C LEU A 101 24.81 -30.22 24.64
N GLU A 102 24.67 -28.91 24.48
CA GLU A 102 25.54 -27.90 25.09
C GLU A 102 25.47 -27.96 26.62
N ASN A 103 24.26 -27.98 27.20
CA ASN A 103 24.07 -28.13 28.64
C ASN A 103 24.67 -29.44 29.17
N SER A 104 24.49 -30.55 28.43
CA SER A 104 25.06 -31.85 28.84
C SER A 104 26.58 -31.86 28.82
N LYS A 105 27.22 -31.20 27.83
CA LYS A 105 28.68 -31.03 27.79
C LYS A 105 29.16 -30.21 28.98
N LEU A 106 28.49 -29.11 29.28
CA LEU A 106 28.84 -28.22 30.38
C LEU A 106 28.82 -28.95 31.73
N VAL A 107 27.79 -29.75 31.99
CA VAL A 107 27.67 -30.58 33.20
C VAL A 107 28.85 -31.55 33.34
N ARG A 108 29.26 -32.21 32.25
CA ARG A 108 30.43 -33.12 32.26
C ARG A 108 31.72 -32.39 32.60
N VAL A 109 31.97 -31.25 31.95
CA VAL A 109 33.18 -30.45 32.20
C VAL A 109 33.28 -30.02 33.66
N PHE A 110 32.18 -29.55 34.27
CA PHE A 110 32.17 -29.18 35.69
C PHE A 110 32.36 -30.38 36.62
N ALA A 111 31.80 -31.54 36.29
CA ALA A 111 32.02 -32.78 37.06
C ALA A 111 33.48 -33.24 36.99
N ASP A 112 34.11 -33.15 35.82
CA ASP A 112 35.52 -33.53 35.62
C ASP A 112 36.47 -32.56 36.34
N LEU A 113 36.16 -31.25 36.37
CA LEU A 113 36.90 -30.29 37.17
C LEU A 113 36.84 -30.64 38.66
N SER A 114 35.65 -30.97 39.19
CA SER A 114 35.47 -31.39 40.58
C SER A 114 36.25 -32.68 40.91
N ARG A 115 36.22 -33.67 40.01
CA ARG A 115 37.03 -34.90 40.14
C ARG A 115 38.53 -34.59 40.16
N ASN A 116 39.01 -33.72 39.28
CA ASN A 116 40.42 -33.35 39.22
C ASN A 116 40.93 -32.69 40.52
N TYR A 117 40.11 -31.87 41.20
CA TYR A 117 40.43 -31.38 42.54
C TYR A 117 40.44 -32.49 43.59
N THR A 118 39.48 -33.41 43.52
CA THR A 118 39.38 -34.55 44.44
C THR A 118 40.59 -35.46 44.30
N ASP A 119 40.99 -35.77 43.06
CA ASP A 119 42.17 -36.58 42.75
C ASP A 119 43.45 -35.89 43.20
N LEU A 120 43.55 -34.56 43.03
CA LEU A 120 44.69 -33.79 43.52
C LEU A 120 44.81 -33.87 45.04
N ILE A 121 43.73 -33.64 45.78
CA ILE A 121 43.72 -33.66 47.25
C ILE A 121 44.02 -35.07 47.78
N ASN A 122 43.52 -36.11 47.09
CA ASN A 122 43.71 -37.51 47.47
C ASN A 122 45.05 -38.11 47.02
N LYS A 123 45.92 -37.36 46.31
CA LYS A 123 47.25 -37.85 45.96
C LYS A 123 48.02 -38.22 47.25
N PRO A 124 48.63 -39.41 47.32
CA PRO A 124 49.32 -39.88 48.54
C PRO A 124 50.37 -38.90 49.07
N SER A 125 51.07 -38.19 48.16
CA SER A 125 52.08 -37.18 48.48
C SER A 125 51.54 -35.94 49.21
N TYR A 126 50.27 -35.61 49.02
CA TYR A 126 49.63 -34.44 49.62
C TYR A 126 48.69 -34.81 50.76
N ARG A 127 48.12 -36.01 50.73
CA ARG A 127 47.32 -36.58 51.83
C ARG A 127 48.15 -36.73 53.11
N ALA A 128 49.42 -37.10 52.98
CA ALA A 128 50.38 -37.14 54.08
C ALA A 128 50.60 -35.76 54.75
N LEU A 129 50.38 -34.65 54.03
CA LEU A 129 50.45 -33.28 54.60
C LEU A 129 49.21 -32.93 55.44
N SER A 130 48.09 -33.65 55.27
CA SER A 130 46.83 -33.40 56.00
C SER A 130 46.61 -34.37 57.18
N GLU A 131 47.19 -35.57 57.13
CA GLU A 131 47.05 -36.61 58.15
C GLU A 131 48.17 -36.60 59.20
N SER A 132 49.23 -35.78 59.03
CA SER A 132 50.35 -35.72 59.96
C SER A 132 50.15 -34.74 61.12
N ASP A 133 50.03 -35.24 62.35
CA ASP A 133 50.18 -34.48 63.61
C ASP A 133 51.64 -34.00 63.87
N SER A 134 52.52 -34.07 62.87
CA SER A 134 53.94 -33.73 63.01
C SER A 134 54.22 -32.25 62.71
N LEU A 135 54.94 -31.60 63.63
CA LEU A 135 55.30 -30.17 63.65
C LEU A 135 56.19 -29.65 62.50
N SER A 136 56.50 -30.44 61.46
CA SER A 136 57.32 -30.00 60.32
C SER A 136 56.75 -30.46 58.98
N ILE A 137 56.14 -29.52 58.25
CA ILE A 137 55.69 -29.69 56.88
C ILE A 137 56.89 -29.51 55.93
N ASP A 138 57.06 -30.40 54.95
CA ASP A 138 58.07 -30.23 53.90
C ASP A 138 57.70 -29.05 52.98
N GLU A 139 58.51 -27.99 53.02
CA GLU A 139 58.28 -26.75 52.28
C GLU A 139 58.31 -26.96 50.76
N ALA A 140 59.11 -27.91 50.27
CA ALA A 140 59.19 -28.22 48.84
C ALA A 140 57.90 -28.87 48.33
N THR A 141 57.35 -29.84 49.07
CA THR A 141 56.08 -30.50 48.74
C THR A 141 54.89 -29.53 48.85
N LEU A 142 54.90 -28.61 49.83
CA LEU A 142 53.88 -27.56 49.96
C LEU A 142 53.89 -26.59 48.78
N ARG A 143 55.06 -26.11 48.36
CA ARG A 143 55.19 -25.22 47.19
C ARG A 143 54.73 -25.89 45.89
N LEU A 144 54.99 -27.19 45.74
CA LEU A 144 54.52 -27.98 44.59
C LEU A 144 52.98 -28.09 44.59
N PHE A 145 52.38 -28.41 45.75
CA PHE A 145 50.94 -28.46 45.93
C PHE A 145 50.27 -27.12 45.63
N GLU A 146 50.80 -26.01 46.16
CA GLU A 146 50.30 -24.68 45.87
C GLU A 146 50.30 -24.34 44.38
N LYS A 147 51.38 -24.70 43.67
CA LYS A 147 51.49 -24.47 42.22
C LYS A 147 50.42 -25.27 41.46
N GLU A 148 50.26 -26.55 41.78
CA GLU A 148 49.27 -27.43 41.16
C GLU A 148 47.81 -27.02 41.44
N VAL A 149 47.54 -26.48 42.63
CA VAL A 149 46.24 -25.91 43.01
C VAL A 149 46.00 -24.60 42.24
N LYS A 150 46.99 -23.69 42.20
CA LYS A 150 46.88 -22.41 41.49
C LYS A 150 46.60 -22.59 39.99
N GLU A 151 47.25 -23.55 39.34
CA GLU A 151 46.98 -23.88 37.92
C GLU A 151 45.56 -24.42 37.71
N ARG A 152 45.08 -25.32 38.56
CA ARG A 152 43.69 -25.82 38.46
C ARG A 152 42.65 -24.74 38.73
N ILE A 153 42.92 -23.83 39.67
CA ILE A 153 42.07 -22.66 39.95
C ILE A 153 42.00 -21.76 38.72
N LYS A 154 43.13 -21.52 38.04
CA LYS A 154 43.17 -20.73 36.82
C LYS A 154 42.29 -21.35 35.71
N VAL A 155 42.44 -22.65 35.46
CA VAL A 155 41.61 -23.37 34.46
C VAL A 155 40.12 -23.32 34.83
N THR A 156 39.81 -23.54 36.11
CA THR A 156 38.41 -23.51 36.60
C THR A 156 37.79 -22.13 36.41
N ARG A 157 38.53 -21.06 36.73
CA ARG A 157 38.07 -19.67 36.51
C ARG A 157 37.80 -19.38 35.03
N GLN A 158 38.66 -19.87 34.14
CA GLN A 158 38.45 -19.71 32.69
C GLN A 158 37.16 -20.40 32.22
N VAL A 159 36.96 -21.66 32.61
CA VAL A 159 35.74 -22.42 32.24
C VAL A 159 34.48 -21.76 32.81
N ILE A 160 34.52 -21.26 34.05
CA ILE A 160 33.40 -20.51 34.65
C ILE A 160 33.11 -19.24 33.85
N ALA A 161 34.14 -18.51 33.41
CA ALA A 161 33.98 -17.30 32.61
C ALA A 161 33.33 -17.58 31.24
N GLU A 162 33.76 -18.64 30.55
CA GLU A 162 33.16 -19.10 29.29
C GLU A 162 31.72 -19.58 29.47
N ALA A 163 31.43 -20.23 30.59
CA ALA A 163 30.09 -20.74 30.92
C ALA A 163 29.11 -19.66 31.42
N LYS A 164 29.60 -18.47 31.76
CA LYS A 164 28.82 -17.40 32.41
C LYS A 164 27.54 -17.06 31.64
N GLU A 165 27.60 -17.03 30.32
CA GLU A 165 26.44 -16.77 29.46
C GLU A 165 25.32 -17.80 29.59
N SER A 166 25.65 -19.05 29.93
CA SER A 166 24.66 -20.11 30.10
C SER A 166 23.83 -19.94 31.39
N PHE A 167 24.36 -19.26 32.40
CA PHE A 167 23.74 -19.08 33.71
C PHE A 167 23.25 -17.65 33.99
N ASP A 168 23.83 -16.66 33.33
CA ASP A 168 23.50 -15.25 33.52
C ASP A 168 22.26 -14.85 32.70
N ASN A 169 21.10 -14.90 33.35
CA ASN A 169 19.84 -14.48 32.76
C ASN A 169 19.84 -13.00 32.37
N GLN A 170 20.58 -12.13 33.07
CA GLN A 170 20.66 -10.71 32.72
C GLN A 170 21.44 -10.52 31.41
N LEU A 171 22.54 -11.26 31.24
CA LEU A 171 23.30 -11.25 29.99
C LEU A 171 22.49 -11.79 28.81
N LYS A 172 21.70 -12.86 29.01
CA LYS A 172 20.77 -13.37 27.98
C LYS A 172 19.70 -12.36 27.60
N ILE A 173 19.10 -11.69 28.58
CA ILE A 173 18.11 -10.63 28.35
C ILE A 173 18.74 -9.48 27.57
N GLN A 174 19.95 -9.07 27.94
CA GLN A 174 20.68 -7.99 27.25
C GLN A 174 20.98 -8.38 25.79
N LYS A 175 21.50 -9.57 25.52
CA LYS A 175 21.74 -10.05 24.14
C LYS A 175 20.46 -10.15 23.32
N LEU A 176 19.36 -10.62 23.91
CA LEU A 176 18.06 -10.65 23.25
C LEU A 176 17.59 -9.24 22.91
N LYS A 177 17.71 -8.30 23.84
CA LYS A 177 17.39 -6.89 23.64
C LYS A 177 18.22 -6.30 22.50
N ASP A 178 19.53 -6.52 22.49
CA ASP A 178 20.43 -6.05 21.43
C ASP A 178 20.06 -6.65 20.07
N THR A 179 19.69 -7.94 20.05
CA THR A 179 19.21 -8.61 18.83
C THR A 179 17.88 -8.01 18.33
N ILE A 180 16.93 -7.73 19.24
CA ILE A 180 15.67 -7.07 18.89
C ILE A 180 15.94 -5.69 18.31
N PHE A 181 16.83 -4.91 18.90
CA PHE A 181 17.22 -3.60 18.38
C PHE A 181 17.86 -3.71 16.99
N ALA A 182 18.80 -4.64 16.79
CA ALA A 182 19.45 -4.86 15.51
C ALA A 182 18.46 -5.29 14.41
N VAL A 183 17.56 -6.23 14.71
CA VAL A 183 16.52 -6.67 13.77
C VAL A 183 15.52 -5.54 13.48
N ASN A 184 15.15 -4.74 14.48
CA ASN A 184 14.26 -3.60 14.29
C ASN A 184 14.90 -2.50 13.43
N GLU A 185 16.21 -2.28 13.56
CA GLU A 185 16.97 -1.38 12.70
C GLU A 185 16.99 -1.87 11.25
N GLN A 186 17.28 -3.16 11.03
CA GLN A 186 17.22 -3.77 9.70
C GLN A 186 15.81 -3.68 9.09
N LEU A 187 14.76 -3.94 9.87
CA LEU A 187 13.38 -3.79 9.44
C LEU A 187 13.07 -2.35 9.05
N THR A 188 13.54 -1.38 9.83
CA THR A 188 13.36 0.05 9.53
C THR A 188 14.07 0.44 8.23
N LYS A 189 15.30 -0.04 8.03
CA LYS A 189 16.05 0.17 6.78
C LYS A 189 15.34 -0.45 5.58
N ALA A 190 14.89 -1.69 5.70
CA ALA A 190 14.14 -2.40 4.66
C ALA A 190 12.81 -1.69 4.34
N LYS A 191 12.07 -1.22 5.35
CA LYS A 191 10.84 -0.42 5.16
C LYS A 191 11.11 0.88 4.40
N LYS A 192 12.17 1.61 4.75
CA LYS A 192 12.57 2.85 4.04
C LYS A 192 12.92 2.55 2.57
N GLN A 193 13.71 1.51 2.32
CA GLN A 193 14.07 1.11 0.97
C GLN A 193 12.86 0.64 0.15
N GLY A 194 11.97 -0.16 0.75
CA GLY A 194 10.72 -0.59 0.11
C GLY A 194 9.81 0.59 -0.25
N ALA A 195 9.65 1.57 0.65
CA ALA A 195 8.89 2.79 0.38
C ALA A 195 9.52 3.62 -0.75
N PHE A 196 10.85 3.69 -0.80
CA PHE A 196 11.60 4.37 -1.88
C PHE A 196 11.36 3.69 -3.24
N SER A 197 11.55 2.37 -3.32
CA SER A 197 11.32 1.59 -4.55
C SER A 197 9.87 1.65 -5.01
N SER A 198 8.91 1.58 -4.08
CA SER A 198 7.48 1.75 -4.39
C SER A 198 7.18 3.13 -4.97
N LEU A 199 7.81 4.20 -4.48
CA LEU A 199 7.62 5.54 -5.03
C LEU A 199 8.20 5.67 -6.45
N ILE A 200 9.35 5.04 -6.73
CA ILE A 200 9.91 5.01 -8.09
C ILE A 200 8.94 4.30 -9.02
N ALA A 201 8.50 3.08 -8.66
CA ALA A 201 7.57 2.30 -9.47
C ALA A 201 6.23 3.04 -9.71
N ALA A 202 5.75 3.81 -8.72
CA ALA A 202 4.55 4.63 -8.86
C ALA A 202 4.69 5.82 -9.82
N LYS A 203 5.92 6.31 -10.03
CA LYS A 203 6.23 7.49 -10.85
C LYS A 203 6.76 7.14 -12.24
N SER A 204 7.35 5.96 -12.40
CA SER A 204 7.87 5.48 -13.68
C SER A 204 6.72 5.21 -14.66
N ILE A 205 6.93 5.57 -15.93
CA ILE A 205 6.00 5.21 -17.01
C ILE A 205 6.33 3.78 -17.45
N PRO A 206 5.39 2.82 -17.35
CA PRO A 206 5.58 1.46 -17.85
C PRO A 206 5.89 1.46 -19.36
N LYS A 207 6.74 0.51 -19.79
CA LYS A 207 7.11 0.35 -21.21
C LYS A 207 5.89 0.16 -22.11
N SER A 208 4.87 -0.55 -21.63
CA SER A 208 3.63 -0.81 -22.35
C SER A 208 2.81 0.47 -22.58
N LEU A 209 2.69 1.35 -21.57
CA LEU A 209 2.03 2.66 -21.72
C LEU A 209 2.79 3.56 -22.69
N HIS A 210 4.12 3.62 -22.56
CA HIS A 210 4.95 4.41 -23.47
C HIS A 210 4.86 3.91 -24.92
N CYS A 211 4.93 2.59 -25.12
CA CYS A 211 4.75 1.96 -26.43
C CYS A 211 3.43 2.35 -27.06
N LEU A 212 2.33 2.29 -26.30
CA LEU A 212 1.01 2.60 -26.83
C LEU A 212 0.91 4.05 -27.29
N ALA A 213 1.32 5.00 -26.44
CA ALA A 213 1.28 6.42 -26.76
C ALA A 213 2.10 6.71 -28.04
N MET A 214 3.29 6.11 -28.17
CA MET A 214 4.14 6.28 -29.35
C MET A 214 3.51 5.70 -30.62
N ARG A 215 2.93 4.50 -30.56
CA ARG A 215 2.29 3.89 -31.74
C ARG A 215 1.04 4.63 -32.20
N LEU A 216 0.22 5.12 -31.26
CA LEU A 216 -0.95 5.92 -31.61
C LEU A 216 -0.53 7.28 -32.20
N MET A 217 0.57 7.86 -31.72
CA MET A 217 1.13 9.07 -32.31
C MET A 217 1.68 8.81 -33.72
N GLU A 218 2.34 7.67 -33.95
CA GLU A 218 2.79 7.24 -35.28
C GLU A 218 1.60 7.11 -36.25
N GLU A 219 0.51 6.46 -35.82
CA GLU A 219 -0.75 6.35 -36.57
C GLU A 219 -1.34 7.74 -36.89
N ARG A 220 -1.31 8.68 -35.94
CA ARG A 220 -1.77 10.06 -36.13
C ARG A 220 -0.99 10.79 -37.22
N ILE A 221 0.32 10.57 -37.27
CA ILE A 221 1.25 11.19 -38.22
C ILE A 221 1.13 10.54 -39.60
N ALA A 222 0.96 9.23 -39.66
CA ALA A 222 0.79 8.49 -40.91
C ALA A 222 -0.54 8.81 -41.62
N HIS A 223 -1.60 9.07 -40.86
CA HIS A 223 -2.95 9.30 -41.38
C HIS A 223 -3.59 10.60 -40.85
N PRO A 224 -3.03 11.78 -41.17
CA PRO A 224 -3.47 13.02 -40.56
C PRO A 224 -4.92 13.39 -40.89
N GLU A 225 -5.39 13.11 -42.11
CA GLU A 225 -6.75 13.45 -42.55
C GLU A 225 -7.85 12.68 -41.80
N LYS A 226 -7.53 11.46 -41.33
CA LYS A 226 -8.48 10.61 -40.59
C LYS A 226 -8.75 11.14 -39.18
N TYR A 227 -7.74 11.74 -38.56
CA TYR A 227 -7.76 12.07 -37.14
C TYR A 227 -7.73 13.58 -36.87
N ASN A 228 -7.44 14.42 -37.86
CA ASN A 228 -7.55 15.86 -37.71
C ASN A 228 -9.00 16.34 -37.80
N ASP A 229 -9.41 17.20 -36.88
CA ASP A 229 -10.70 17.92 -36.94
C ASP A 229 -10.52 19.42 -37.17
N GLU A 230 -9.28 19.89 -37.38
CA GLU A 230 -9.02 21.26 -37.78
C GLU A 230 -9.82 21.61 -39.05
N GLY A 231 -10.64 22.65 -38.95
CA GLY A 231 -11.50 23.14 -40.03
C GLY A 231 -12.92 22.58 -40.04
N LYS A 232 -13.26 21.59 -39.21
CA LYS A 232 -14.66 21.17 -39.01
C LYS A 232 -15.35 22.09 -38.00
N PRO A 233 -16.60 22.51 -38.23
CA PRO A 233 -17.34 23.24 -37.21
C PRO A 233 -17.51 22.38 -35.95
N PRO A 234 -17.43 22.97 -34.74
CA PRO A 234 -17.73 22.26 -33.51
C PRO A 234 -19.14 21.66 -33.60
N LEU A 235 -19.26 20.39 -33.23
CA LEU A 235 -20.55 19.72 -33.15
C LEU A 235 -21.43 20.46 -32.11
N PRO A 236 -22.67 20.85 -32.45
CA PRO A 236 -23.56 21.58 -31.53
C PRO A 236 -23.77 20.86 -30.20
N GLU A 237 -23.73 19.54 -30.20
CA GLU A 237 -23.89 18.67 -29.03
C GLU A 237 -22.78 18.88 -27.99
N LEU A 238 -21.59 19.33 -28.39
CA LEU A 238 -20.48 19.58 -27.46
C LEU A 238 -20.76 20.73 -26.49
N GLU A 239 -21.71 21.61 -26.82
CA GLU A 239 -22.06 22.77 -26.00
C GLU A 239 -23.54 22.79 -25.59
N ASP A 240 -24.31 21.73 -25.89
CA ASP A 240 -25.74 21.68 -25.55
C ASP A 240 -25.94 21.38 -24.05
N PRO A 241 -26.39 22.37 -23.24
CA PRO A 241 -26.53 22.18 -21.79
C PRO A 241 -27.60 21.14 -21.39
N LYS A 242 -28.39 20.62 -22.34
CA LYS A 242 -29.36 19.54 -22.10
C LYS A 242 -28.71 18.15 -22.02
N LEU A 243 -27.47 18.00 -22.48
CA LEU A 243 -26.73 16.75 -22.45
C LEU A 243 -25.94 16.57 -21.14
N TYR A 244 -25.42 15.37 -20.93
CA TYR A 244 -24.63 15.04 -19.74
C TYR A 244 -23.14 15.24 -20.03
N HIS A 245 -22.58 16.33 -19.52
CA HIS A 245 -21.18 16.69 -19.76
C HIS A 245 -20.24 16.16 -18.69
N TYR A 246 -19.11 15.61 -19.13
CA TYR A 246 -18.04 15.06 -18.31
C TYR A 246 -16.71 15.74 -18.64
N ALA A 247 -15.96 16.15 -17.63
CA ALA A 247 -14.60 16.67 -17.79
C ALA A 247 -13.59 15.63 -17.30
N ILE A 248 -12.66 15.23 -18.17
CA ILE A 248 -11.61 14.25 -17.89
C ILE A 248 -10.26 14.86 -18.26
N PHE A 249 -9.38 15.04 -17.29
CA PHE A 249 -8.05 15.63 -17.53
C PHE A 249 -6.98 14.57 -17.29
N SER A 250 -6.23 14.21 -18.34
CA SER A 250 -5.27 13.09 -18.25
C SER A 250 -4.12 13.22 -19.24
N ASP A 251 -2.95 12.77 -18.80
CA ASP A 251 -1.76 12.51 -19.62
C ASP A 251 -1.61 11.02 -19.97
N ASN A 252 -2.59 10.19 -19.62
CA ASN A 252 -2.55 8.75 -19.77
C ASN A 252 -3.69 8.24 -20.65
N VAL A 253 -3.34 7.88 -21.89
CA VAL A 253 -4.29 7.47 -22.94
C VAL A 253 -5.15 6.28 -22.52
N ILE A 254 -4.57 5.24 -21.92
CA ILE A 254 -5.36 4.07 -21.49
C ILE A 254 -6.26 4.41 -20.31
N ALA A 255 -5.75 5.19 -19.35
CA ALA A 255 -6.52 5.56 -18.18
C ALA A 255 -7.77 6.37 -18.57
N ALA A 256 -7.61 7.40 -19.41
CA ALA A 256 -8.72 8.17 -19.96
C ALA A 256 -9.71 7.28 -20.76
N SER A 257 -9.20 6.37 -21.60
CA SER A 257 -10.03 5.42 -22.35
C SER A 257 -10.85 4.52 -21.42
N VAL A 258 -10.27 4.00 -20.34
CA VAL A 258 -11.00 3.18 -19.35
C VAL A 258 -12.12 3.97 -18.66
N VAL A 259 -11.89 5.23 -18.31
CA VAL A 259 -12.94 6.08 -17.73
C VAL A 259 -14.11 6.22 -18.69
N VAL A 260 -13.85 6.62 -19.94
CA VAL A 260 -14.90 6.79 -20.96
C VAL A 260 -15.60 5.46 -21.26
N ASN A 261 -14.85 4.37 -21.49
CA ASN A 261 -15.40 3.04 -21.73
C ASN A 261 -16.30 2.56 -20.60
N SER A 262 -15.85 2.74 -19.35
CA SER A 262 -16.62 2.33 -18.18
C SER A 262 -17.90 3.18 -18.02
N ALA A 263 -17.83 4.48 -18.30
CA ALA A 263 -19.00 5.35 -18.26
C ALA A 263 -20.02 5.00 -19.36
N VAL A 264 -19.57 4.90 -20.61
CA VAL A 264 -20.40 4.58 -21.78
C VAL A 264 -21.05 3.21 -21.66
N LYS A 265 -20.29 2.19 -21.22
CA LYS A 265 -20.80 0.82 -21.08
C LYS A 265 -21.90 0.68 -20.02
N ASN A 266 -21.86 1.53 -18.99
CA ASN A 266 -22.83 1.51 -17.89
C ASN A 266 -23.93 2.58 -18.04
N ALA A 267 -23.85 3.44 -19.06
CA ALA A 267 -24.84 4.46 -19.35
C ALA A 267 -26.10 3.83 -19.98
N LYS A 268 -27.27 4.31 -19.56
CA LYS A 268 -28.56 3.86 -20.14
C LYS A 268 -28.80 4.42 -21.54
N GLU A 269 -28.38 5.65 -21.77
CA GLU A 269 -28.59 6.37 -23.04
C GLU A 269 -27.27 6.99 -23.52
N PRO A 270 -26.28 6.19 -24.00
CA PRO A 270 -24.93 6.67 -24.29
C PRO A 270 -24.84 7.91 -25.19
N TRP A 271 -25.75 8.03 -26.16
CA TRP A 271 -25.83 9.19 -27.08
C TRP A 271 -26.16 10.53 -26.41
N LYS A 272 -26.55 10.54 -25.13
CA LYS A 272 -26.74 11.78 -24.36
C LYS A 272 -25.50 12.24 -23.60
N HIS A 273 -24.41 11.47 -23.66
CA HIS A 273 -23.20 11.73 -22.88
C HIS A 273 -22.15 12.43 -23.75
N VAL A 274 -21.55 13.48 -23.19
CA VAL A 274 -20.51 14.30 -23.83
C VAL A 274 -19.27 14.29 -22.94
N PHE A 275 -18.17 13.73 -23.44
CA PHE A 275 -16.90 13.63 -22.73
C PHE A 275 -15.91 14.65 -23.27
N HIS A 276 -15.52 15.61 -22.45
CA HIS A 276 -14.44 16.53 -22.75
C HIS A 276 -13.14 16.03 -22.13
N VAL A 277 -12.29 15.45 -22.98
CA VAL A 277 -10.97 14.95 -22.61
C VAL A 277 -9.95 16.05 -22.88
N VAL A 278 -9.25 16.50 -21.84
CA VAL A 278 -8.16 17.47 -21.98
C VAL A 278 -6.84 16.83 -21.61
N THR A 279 -5.86 16.99 -22.49
CA THR A 279 -4.55 16.38 -22.39
C THR A 279 -3.46 17.40 -22.69
N ASP A 280 -2.21 17.07 -22.35
CA ASP A 280 -1.06 17.85 -22.83
C ASP A 280 -0.84 17.67 -24.34
N LYS A 281 -0.10 18.60 -24.94
CA LYS A 281 0.26 18.58 -26.36
C LYS A 281 0.99 17.31 -26.81
N MET A 282 1.76 16.69 -25.92
CA MET A 282 2.56 15.50 -26.24
C MET A 282 1.69 14.26 -26.45
N ASN A 283 0.58 14.16 -25.71
CA ASN A 283 -0.36 13.05 -25.77
C ASN A 283 -1.59 13.34 -26.65
N LEU A 284 -1.78 14.58 -27.13
CA LEU A 284 -2.92 15.00 -27.94
C LEU A 284 -3.17 14.07 -29.14
N GLY A 285 -2.14 13.81 -29.95
CA GLY A 285 -2.29 12.98 -31.15
C GLY A 285 -2.69 11.55 -30.82
N ALA A 286 -2.06 10.96 -29.80
CA ALA A 286 -2.39 9.61 -29.34
C ALA A 286 -3.82 9.53 -28.79
N MET A 287 -4.25 10.54 -28.04
CA MET A 287 -5.59 10.63 -27.45
C MET A 287 -6.67 10.81 -28.54
N GLN A 288 -6.41 11.65 -29.56
CA GLN A 288 -7.30 11.81 -30.72
C GLN A 288 -7.49 10.51 -31.50
N VAL A 289 -6.40 9.76 -31.73
CA VAL A 289 -6.49 8.46 -32.41
C VAL A 289 -7.27 7.47 -31.55
N MET A 290 -6.95 7.33 -30.26
CA MET A 290 -7.64 6.41 -29.35
C MET A 290 -9.16 6.58 -29.39
N PHE A 291 -9.65 7.81 -29.26
CA PHE A 291 -11.10 8.07 -29.22
C PHE A 291 -11.79 8.09 -30.60
N LYS A 292 -11.03 8.01 -31.70
CA LYS A 292 -11.58 7.90 -33.07
C LYS A 292 -11.54 6.50 -33.66
N LEU A 293 -10.77 5.60 -33.07
CA LEU A 293 -10.65 4.21 -33.56
C LEU A 293 -11.89 3.37 -33.30
N LYS A 294 -12.78 3.80 -32.40
CA LYS A 294 -13.91 3.04 -31.91
C LYS A 294 -15.16 3.92 -31.84
N ASP A 295 -16.33 3.30 -32.07
CA ASP A 295 -17.61 3.91 -31.78
C ASP A 295 -18.00 3.70 -30.31
N TYR A 296 -18.51 4.76 -29.68
CA TYR A 296 -18.90 4.78 -28.27
C TYR A 296 -20.41 4.72 -28.11
N ASN A 297 -21.09 3.93 -28.96
CA ASN A 297 -22.55 3.80 -29.01
C ASN A 297 -23.25 5.17 -29.14
N GLY A 298 -22.67 6.06 -29.94
CA GLY A 298 -23.17 7.41 -30.16
C GLY A 298 -22.80 8.46 -29.11
N ALA A 299 -22.04 8.12 -28.06
CA ALA A 299 -21.54 9.13 -27.13
C ALA A 299 -20.59 10.13 -27.82
N HIS A 300 -20.67 11.40 -27.44
CA HIS A 300 -19.86 12.46 -28.00
C HIS A 300 -18.56 12.61 -27.23
N ILE A 301 -17.42 12.69 -27.92
CA ILE A 301 -16.11 12.82 -27.28
C ILE A 301 -15.34 13.94 -27.97
N GLU A 302 -14.85 14.88 -27.18
CA GLU A 302 -13.98 15.96 -27.60
C GLU A 302 -12.61 15.79 -26.95
N VAL A 303 -11.55 15.90 -27.75
CA VAL A 303 -10.17 15.86 -27.26
C VAL A 303 -9.50 17.20 -27.54
N LYS A 304 -9.13 17.92 -26.48
CA LYS A 304 -8.46 19.24 -26.56
C LYS A 304 -7.10 19.23 -25.86
N ALA A 305 -6.20 20.06 -26.35
CA ALA A 305 -4.95 20.33 -25.66
C ALA A 305 -5.15 21.40 -24.58
N VAL A 306 -4.30 21.41 -23.57
CA VAL A 306 -4.27 22.51 -22.58
C VAL A 306 -4.03 23.86 -23.27
N GLU A 307 -3.18 23.86 -24.29
CA GLU A 307 -2.75 25.05 -25.02
C GLU A 307 -3.87 25.68 -25.87
N ASP A 308 -4.97 24.95 -26.12
CA ASP A 308 -6.12 25.48 -26.88
C ASP A 308 -6.90 26.53 -26.08
N TYR A 309 -6.76 26.53 -24.75
CA TYR A 309 -7.44 27.46 -23.86
C TYR A 309 -6.62 28.75 -23.67
N LYS A 310 -6.92 29.76 -24.48
CA LYS A 310 -6.19 31.05 -24.51
C LYS A 310 -6.13 31.80 -23.16
N PHE A 311 -7.07 31.56 -22.25
CA PHE A 311 -7.06 32.17 -20.92
C PHE A 311 -5.98 31.59 -20.00
N LEU A 312 -5.44 30.40 -20.31
CA LEU A 312 -4.39 29.74 -19.54
C LEU A 312 -3.02 30.36 -19.85
N ASN A 313 -2.77 31.52 -19.26
CA ASN A 313 -1.47 32.19 -19.31
C ASN A 313 -1.03 32.62 -17.91
N SER A 314 0.26 32.91 -17.73
CA SER A 314 0.81 33.31 -16.42
C SER A 314 0.32 34.65 -15.89
N SER A 315 -0.31 35.48 -16.74
CA SER A 315 -0.95 36.72 -16.27
C SER A 315 -2.25 36.44 -15.51
N TYR A 316 -2.99 35.38 -15.89
CA TYR A 316 -4.27 35.04 -15.27
C TYR A 316 -4.18 33.87 -14.28
N VAL A 317 -3.34 32.86 -14.54
CA VAL A 317 -3.26 31.63 -13.73
C VAL A 317 -2.12 31.72 -12.72
N PRO A 318 -2.39 31.80 -11.40
CA PRO A 318 -1.34 31.94 -10.38
C PRO A 318 -0.32 30.81 -10.38
N VAL A 319 -0.76 29.58 -10.67
CA VAL A 319 0.13 28.42 -10.68
C VAL A 319 1.13 28.49 -11.83
N LEU A 320 0.73 28.94 -13.02
CA LEU A 320 1.65 29.14 -14.15
C LEU A 320 2.66 30.23 -13.83
N LYS A 321 2.22 31.34 -13.22
CA LYS A 321 3.11 32.40 -12.73
C LYS A 321 4.15 31.87 -11.74
N GLN A 322 3.73 31.03 -10.80
CA GLN A 322 4.62 30.40 -9.81
C GLN A 322 5.61 29.43 -10.46
N LEU A 323 5.19 28.67 -11.48
CA LEU A 323 6.05 27.73 -12.23
C LEU A 323 7.14 28.44 -13.05
N GLU A 324 6.84 29.64 -13.55
CA GLU A 324 7.81 30.49 -14.25
C GLU A 324 8.84 31.12 -13.30
N SER A 325 8.60 31.12 -11.98
CA SER A 325 9.51 31.71 -11.01
C SER A 325 10.77 30.84 -10.78
N ALA A 326 11.94 31.46 -10.81
CA ALA A 326 13.24 30.78 -10.64
C ALA A 326 13.37 30.06 -9.28
N ASN A 327 12.72 30.58 -8.23
CA ASN A 327 12.74 30.00 -6.90
C ASN A 327 12.00 28.64 -6.83
N LEU A 328 10.90 28.50 -7.58
CA LEU A 328 10.17 27.23 -7.65
C LEU A 328 10.93 26.21 -8.49
N GLN A 329 11.50 26.64 -9.62
CA GLN A 329 12.35 25.77 -10.43
C GLN A 329 13.52 25.24 -9.60
N LYS A 330 14.14 26.08 -8.78
CA LYS A 330 15.19 25.68 -7.84
C LYS A 330 14.70 24.64 -6.81
N PHE A 331 13.55 24.86 -6.18
CA PHE A 331 12.98 23.95 -5.17
C PHE A 331 12.63 22.55 -5.73
N TYR A 332 12.15 22.49 -6.98
CA TYR A 332 11.74 21.21 -7.61
C TYR A 332 12.86 20.51 -8.38
N PHE A 333 13.74 21.27 -9.04
CA PHE A 333 14.74 20.74 -9.96
C PHE A 333 16.18 20.76 -9.42
N GLU A 334 16.48 21.36 -8.25
CA GLU A 334 17.82 21.22 -7.67
C GLU A 334 18.07 19.79 -7.13
N ASN A 335 18.82 19.07 -7.97
CA ASN A 335 19.41 17.78 -7.69
C ASN A 335 20.43 17.86 -6.55
N LYS A 336 20.01 17.51 -5.33
CA LYS A 336 20.86 16.76 -4.40
C LYS A 336 20.22 15.41 -4.11
N LEU A 337 20.66 14.41 -4.88
CA LEU A 337 20.37 12.99 -4.70
C LEU A 337 20.79 12.51 -3.29
N GLU A 338 21.79 13.17 -2.68
CA GLU A 338 22.32 12.86 -1.35
C GLU A 338 21.38 13.18 -0.18
N ASN A 339 20.42 14.12 -0.35
CA ASN A 339 19.45 14.45 0.71
C ASN A 339 18.15 13.62 0.62
N ALA A 340 17.94 12.88 -0.48
CA ALA A 340 16.72 12.09 -0.70
C ALA A 340 16.62 10.86 0.22
N THR A 341 17.74 10.35 0.73
CA THR A 341 17.79 9.21 1.65
C THR A 341 17.53 9.58 3.11
N LYS A 342 17.70 10.86 3.48
CA LYS A 342 17.53 11.31 4.87
C LYS A 342 16.09 11.64 5.24
N ASP A 343 15.26 12.04 4.27
CA ASP A 343 13.91 12.52 4.55
C ASP A 343 12.87 11.96 3.56
N THR A 344 12.33 10.78 3.91
CA THR A 344 11.24 10.12 3.14
C THR A 344 10.00 10.99 3.00
N THR A 345 9.83 11.96 3.91
CA THR A 345 8.77 12.97 3.80
C THR A 345 8.99 13.75 2.49
N ASN A 346 10.09 14.51 2.35
CA ASN A 346 10.44 15.39 1.22
C ASN A 346 10.43 14.74 -0.17
N MET A 347 10.49 13.41 -0.28
CA MET A 347 10.40 12.70 -1.55
C MET A 347 8.99 12.62 -2.16
N LYS A 348 7.93 12.58 -1.33
CA LYS A 348 6.55 12.79 -1.80
C LYS A 348 6.43 14.17 -2.46
N PHE A 349 7.26 15.12 -2.04
CA PHE A 349 7.18 16.54 -2.39
C PHE A 349 7.85 16.92 -3.72
N ARG A 350 8.48 15.96 -4.41
CA ARG A 350 9.14 16.13 -5.73
C ARG A 350 8.37 15.45 -6.88
N ASN A 351 7.05 15.45 -6.87
CA ASN A 351 6.26 14.88 -7.97
C ASN A 351 5.88 15.98 -8.98
N PRO A 352 6.35 15.93 -10.24
CA PRO A 352 5.93 16.85 -11.29
C PRO A 352 4.41 16.85 -11.51
N LYS A 353 3.68 15.78 -11.18
CA LYS A 353 2.21 15.76 -11.24
C LYS A 353 1.56 16.82 -10.34
N TYR A 354 2.18 17.24 -9.23
CA TYR A 354 1.66 18.33 -8.39
C TYR A 354 1.85 19.72 -9.01
N LEU A 355 2.66 19.81 -10.06
CA LEU A 355 2.86 20.98 -10.89
C LEU A 355 2.18 20.84 -12.25
N SER A 356 1.57 19.68 -12.53
CA SER A 356 0.89 19.45 -13.79
C SER A 356 -0.30 20.39 -13.86
N ILE A 357 -0.25 21.29 -14.84
CA ILE A 357 -1.33 22.24 -15.12
C ILE A 357 -2.66 21.50 -15.34
N LEU A 358 -2.64 20.27 -15.89
CA LEU A 358 -3.81 19.42 -16.07
C LEU A 358 -4.60 19.22 -14.77
N ASN A 359 -3.90 19.06 -13.63
CA ASN A 359 -4.58 18.91 -12.34
C ASN A 359 -5.24 20.21 -11.87
N HIS A 360 -4.73 21.37 -12.29
CA HIS A 360 -5.28 22.67 -11.91
C HIS A 360 -6.41 23.15 -12.84
N LEU A 361 -6.57 22.56 -14.02
CA LEU A 361 -7.70 22.87 -14.93
C LEU A 361 -9.06 22.68 -14.29
N ARG A 362 -9.17 21.80 -13.28
CA ARG A 362 -10.42 21.57 -12.56
C ARG A 362 -10.97 22.82 -11.88
N PHE A 363 -10.15 23.84 -11.66
CA PHE A 363 -10.56 25.13 -11.09
C PHE A 363 -11.02 26.15 -12.14
N TYR A 364 -11.03 25.78 -13.42
CA TYR A 364 -11.37 26.64 -14.55
C TYR A 364 -12.51 26.10 -15.41
N LEU A 365 -13.31 25.16 -14.87
CA LEU A 365 -14.43 24.55 -15.59
C LEU A 365 -15.43 25.60 -16.14
N PRO A 366 -15.81 26.66 -15.40
CA PRO A 366 -16.68 27.70 -15.95
C PRO A 366 -16.09 28.45 -17.14
N GLU A 367 -14.77 28.70 -17.14
CA GLU A 367 -14.03 29.39 -18.21
C GLU A 367 -13.86 28.48 -19.43
N MET A 368 -13.67 27.18 -19.22
CA MET A 368 -13.59 26.17 -20.28
C MET A 368 -14.95 25.92 -20.94
N TYR A 369 -16.03 25.94 -20.16
CA TYR A 369 -17.38 25.60 -20.60
C TYR A 369 -18.40 26.69 -20.20
N PRO A 370 -18.37 27.86 -20.85
CA PRO A 370 -19.20 29.00 -20.47
C PRO A 370 -20.70 28.81 -20.70
N LYS A 371 -21.08 27.91 -21.62
CA LYS A 371 -22.48 27.65 -21.98
C LYS A 371 -23.16 26.57 -21.13
N LEU A 372 -22.38 25.82 -20.34
CA LEU A 372 -22.89 24.70 -19.56
C LEU A 372 -23.32 25.15 -18.16
N HIS A 373 -24.39 24.54 -17.64
CA HIS A 373 -24.90 24.80 -16.29
C HIS A 373 -24.31 23.83 -15.25
N ARG A 374 -24.06 22.58 -15.65
CA ARG A 374 -23.55 21.53 -14.76
C ARG A 374 -22.58 20.63 -15.50
N ILE A 375 -21.60 20.11 -14.78
CA ILE A 375 -20.59 19.21 -15.34
C ILE A 375 -20.11 18.21 -14.28
N LEU A 376 -19.84 16.98 -14.69
CA LEU A 376 -19.23 15.98 -13.82
C LEU A 376 -17.73 15.88 -14.12
N PHE A 377 -16.90 16.19 -13.13
CA PHE A 377 -15.46 15.97 -13.22
C PHE A 377 -15.13 14.53 -12.83
N LEU A 378 -14.29 13.86 -13.63
CA LEU A 378 -13.79 12.51 -13.39
C LEU A 378 -12.26 12.47 -13.52
N ASP A 379 -11.55 11.99 -12.49
CA ASP A 379 -10.10 11.72 -12.61
C ASP A 379 -9.87 10.48 -13.49
N ASP A 380 -8.65 10.31 -14.03
CA ASP A 380 -8.29 9.22 -14.94
C ASP A 380 -8.10 7.85 -14.27
N ASP A 381 -8.06 7.82 -12.94
CA ASP A 381 -7.84 6.65 -12.11
C ASP A 381 -9.13 6.10 -11.49
N ILE A 382 -10.27 6.34 -12.13
CA ILE A 382 -11.58 5.82 -11.71
C ILE A 382 -12.12 4.76 -12.67
N VAL A 383 -13.12 4.01 -12.18
CA VAL A 383 -13.98 3.15 -13.00
C VAL A 383 -15.42 3.44 -12.64
N VAL A 384 -16.23 3.72 -13.65
CA VAL A 384 -17.68 3.85 -13.52
C VAL A 384 -18.32 2.47 -13.59
N GLN A 385 -19.15 2.13 -12.60
CA GLN A 385 -19.83 0.84 -12.49
C GLN A 385 -21.35 0.94 -12.67
N LYS A 386 -21.92 2.15 -12.58
CA LYS A 386 -23.37 2.39 -12.69
C LYS A 386 -23.63 3.66 -13.49
N ASP A 387 -24.86 3.77 -14.01
CA ASP A 387 -25.34 4.96 -14.69
C ASP A 387 -25.26 6.21 -13.78
N LEU A 388 -24.59 7.26 -14.27
CA LEU A 388 -24.29 8.47 -13.50
C LEU A 388 -25.35 9.57 -13.66
N THR A 389 -26.36 9.38 -14.51
CA THR A 389 -27.37 10.42 -14.81
C THR A 389 -28.19 10.82 -13.59
N GLY A 390 -28.24 9.97 -12.56
CA GLY A 390 -28.88 10.28 -11.29
C GLY A 390 -28.24 11.48 -10.57
N LEU A 391 -26.97 11.80 -10.82
CA LEU A 391 -26.30 12.98 -10.24
C LEU A 391 -26.96 14.29 -10.69
N TRP A 392 -27.41 14.37 -11.95
CA TRP A 392 -28.09 15.56 -12.48
C TRP A 392 -29.47 15.82 -11.85
N LYS A 393 -30.04 14.81 -11.17
CA LYS A 393 -31.32 14.90 -10.47
C LYS A 393 -31.17 15.34 -9.01
N ILE A 394 -29.94 15.41 -8.50
CA ILE A 394 -29.66 15.85 -7.14
C ILE A 394 -29.93 17.36 -7.06
N ASP A 395 -30.72 17.77 -6.07
CA ASP A 395 -30.81 19.17 -5.67
C ASP A 395 -29.48 19.58 -5.06
N MET A 396 -28.82 20.61 -5.59
CA MET A 396 -27.52 21.05 -5.07
C MET A 396 -27.65 22.00 -3.88
N ASP A 397 -28.84 22.36 -3.42
CA ASP A 397 -29.09 23.31 -2.32
C ASP A 397 -28.36 24.66 -2.53
N GLY A 398 -28.24 25.09 -3.80
CA GLY A 398 -27.46 26.27 -4.19
C GLY A 398 -25.95 26.15 -4.02
N LYS A 399 -25.42 24.95 -3.68
CA LYS A 399 -23.99 24.67 -3.52
C LYS A 399 -23.31 24.46 -4.88
N VAL A 400 -22.01 24.67 -4.91
CA VAL A 400 -21.18 24.65 -6.12
C VAL A 400 -20.67 23.24 -6.42
N ASN A 401 -20.18 22.52 -5.40
CA ASN A 401 -19.51 21.23 -5.54
C ASN A 401 -20.31 20.12 -4.85
N GLY A 402 -20.65 19.05 -5.55
CA GLY A 402 -21.18 17.81 -5.01
C GLY A 402 -20.05 16.80 -4.90
N ALA A 403 -19.70 16.38 -3.69
CA ALA A 403 -18.63 15.42 -3.45
C ALA A 403 -18.94 14.46 -2.29
N VAL A 404 -18.39 13.25 -2.35
CA VAL A 404 -18.48 12.32 -1.22
C VAL A 404 -17.46 12.69 -0.14
N GLU A 405 -17.96 12.80 1.09
CA GLU A 405 -17.15 13.05 2.27
C GLU A 405 -16.30 11.83 2.65
N THR A 406 -15.04 12.07 3.01
CA THR A 406 -14.03 11.02 3.28
C THR A 406 -13.62 10.90 4.74
N CYS A 407 -14.13 11.79 5.61
CA CYS A 407 -13.75 11.79 7.02
C CYS A 407 -14.30 10.58 7.78
N PHE A 408 -13.46 10.04 8.66
CA PHE A 408 -13.83 9.01 9.62
C PHE A 408 -13.19 9.34 10.97
N GLY A 409 -14.00 9.67 11.97
CA GLY A 409 -13.47 10.18 13.25
C GLY A 409 -12.59 11.42 13.05
N SER A 410 -11.32 11.33 13.46
CA SER A 410 -10.29 12.37 13.29
C SER A 410 -9.54 12.30 11.96
N PHE A 411 -9.77 11.27 11.13
CA PHE A 411 -9.14 11.11 9.82
C PHE A 411 -9.83 11.94 8.75
N HIS A 412 -9.05 12.39 7.75
CA HIS A 412 -9.49 13.21 6.62
C HIS A 412 -10.31 14.43 7.04
N ARG A 413 -9.82 15.14 8.06
CA ARG A 413 -10.34 16.45 8.49
C ARG A 413 -9.46 17.56 7.94
N TYR A 414 -9.98 18.77 7.86
CA TYR A 414 -9.26 19.94 7.34
C TYR A 414 -7.90 20.15 8.05
N ALA A 415 -7.81 19.85 9.34
CA ALA A 415 -6.56 19.92 10.12
C ALA A 415 -5.40 19.05 9.57
N GLN A 416 -5.69 18.03 8.76
CA GLN A 416 -4.66 17.19 8.14
C GLN A 416 -4.09 17.79 6.84
N TYR A 417 -4.81 18.74 6.23
CA TYR A 417 -4.50 19.29 4.92
C TYR A 417 -3.95 20.72 4.96
N MET A 418 -4.28 21.47 6.02
CA MET A 418 -3.96 22.89 6.14
C MET A 418 -3.21 23.18 7.44
N ASN A 419 -2.43 24.25 7.44
CA ASN A 419 -1.68 24.71 8.60
C ASN A 419 -2.54 25.61 9.51
N PHE A 420 -3.23 25.01 10.48
CA PHE A 420 -4.06 25.72 11.46
C PHE A 420 -3.27 26.54 12.50
N SER A 421 -1.94 26.46 12.50
CA SER A 421 -1.10 27.39 13.25
C SER A 421 -1.04 28.76 12.56
N HIS A 422 -1.35 28.84 11.27
CA HIS A 422 -1.37 30.10 10.53
C HIS A 422 -2.66 30.89 10.81
N PRO A 423 -2.59 32.19 11.18
CA PRO A 423 -3.76 32.99 11.53
C PRO A 423 -4.87 33.00 10.46
N LEU A 424 -4.49 33.21 9.18
CA LEU A 424 -5.44 33.21 8.06
C LEU A 424 -6.28 31.93 7.93
N ILE A 425 -5.68 30.77 8.19
CA ILE A 425 -6.40 29.49 8.12
C ILE A 425 -7.30 29.32 9.33
N LYS A 426 -6.78 29.64 10.52
CA LYS A 426 -7.50 29.49 11.79
C LYS A 426 -8.75 30.37 11.87
N GLU A 427 -8.69 31.57 11.28
CA GLU A 427 -9.80 32.52 11.30
C GLU A 427 -10.95 32.12 10.36
N LYS A 428 -10.61 31.60 9.16
CA LYS A 428 -11.61 31.30 8.13
C LYS A 428 -12.16 29.86 8.13
N PHE A 429 -11.38 28.89 8.61
CA PHE A 429 -11.74 27.47 8.48
C PHE A 429 -11.91 26.76 9.83
N ASN A 430 -12.74 25.73 9.85
CA ASN A 430 -12.88 24.85 11.01
C ASN A 430 -11.94 23.64 10.87
N PRO A 431 -11.02 23.39 11.82
CA PRO A 431 -10.10 22.23 11.77
C PRO A 431 -10.82 20.87 11.78
N LYS A 432 -12.05 20.83 12.31
CA LYS A 432 -12.90 19.63 12.40
C LYS A 432 -13.82 19.44 11.19
N ALA A 433 -13.81 20.35 10.22
CA ALA A 433 -14.58 20.19 8.99
C ALA A 433 -14.19 18.88 8.27
N CYS A 434 -15.18 18.19 7.72
CA CYS A 434 -14.99 16.95 6.99
C CYS A 434 -14.37 17.27 5.63
N ALA A 435 -13.28 16.60 5.25
CA ALA A 435 -12.76 16.71 3.90
C ALA A 435 -13.48 15.73 2.96
N TRP A 436 -13.63 16.15 1.71
CA TRP A 436 -14.00 15.30 0.59
C TRP A 436 -12.75 15.03 -0.27
N ALA A 437 -12.88 14.26 -1.34
CA ALA A 437 -11.80 14.02 -2.28
C ALA A 437 -12.19 14.40 -3.69
N TYR A 438 -11.19 14.75 -4.49
CA TYR A 438 -11.34 14.73 -5.93
C TYR A 438 -11.39 13.30 -6.45
N GLY A 439 -11.98 13.12 -7.63
CA GLY A 439 -12.07 11.82 -8.32
C GLY A 439 -13.37 11.70 -9.08
N MET A 440 -14.45 12.08 -8.40
CA MET A 440 -15.75 12.31 -8.99
C MET A 440 -16.40 13.48 -8.25
N ASN A 441 -16.59 14.59 -8.96
CA ASN A 441 -17.13 15.82 -8.39
C ASN A 441 -18.17 16.41 -9.34
N PHE A 442 -19.38 16.62 -8.84
CA PHE A 442 -20.46 17.19 -9.62
C PHE A 442 -20.53 18.70 -9.38
N PHE A 443 -20.32 19.50 -10.42
CA PHE A 443 -20.25 20.95 -10.28
C PHE A 443 -21.48 21.63 -10.88
N ASP A 444 -22.05 22.56 -10.11
CA ASP A 444 -23.00 23.56 -10.60
C ASP A 444 -22.21 24.81 -11.03
N LEU A 445 -22.07 24.99 -12.33
CA LEU A 445 -21.24 26.04 -12.94
C LEU A 445 -21.89 27.42 -12.82
N ASP A 446 -23.22 27.50 -12.72
CA ASP A 446 -23.91 28.77 -12.49
C ASP A 446 -23.67 29.26 -11.06
N ALA A 447 -23.81 28.35 -10.08
CA ALA A 447 -23.45 28.66 -8.70
C ALA A 447 -21.96 29.03 -8.59
N TRP A 448 -21.06 28.30 -9.28
CA TRP A 448 -19.63 28.62 -9.32
C TRP A 448 -19.37 30.06 -9.78
N ARG A 449 -19.99 30.47 -10.89
CA ARG A 449 -19.87 31.84 -11.44
C ARG A 449 -20.38 32.89 -10.45
N ARG A 450 -21.52 32.64 -9.78
CA ARG A 450 -22.08 33.58 -8.78
C ARG A 450 -21.17 33.73 -7.55
N GLU A 451 -20.67 32.61 -7.04
CA GLU A 451 -19.80 32.57 -5.85
C GLU A 451 -18.34 32.93 -6.15
N LYS A 452 -17.98 33.12 -7.44
CA LYS A 452 -16.63 33.51 -7.88
C LYS A 452 -15.54 32.56 -7.36
N CYS A 453 -15.80 31.25 -7.44
CA CYS A 453 -14.89 30.26 -6.87
C CYS A 453 -13.53 30.21 -7.57
N THR A 454 -13.44 30.58 -8.85
CA THR A 454 -12.16 30.66 -9.56
C THR A 454 -11.28 31.77 -8.96
N GLU A 455 -11.87 32.91 -8.63
CA GLU A 455 -11.20 34.04 -7.99
C GLU A 455 -10.78 33.72 -6.56
N GLU A 456 -11.62 33.01 -5.79
CA GLU A 456 -11.26 32.52 -4.46
C GLU A 456 -10.07 31.54 -4.55
N TYR A 457 -10.07 30.64 -5.52
CA TYR A 457 -8.94 29.77 -5.81
C TYR A 457 -7.66 30.58 -6.13
N HIS A 458 -7.76 31.65 -6.93
CA HIS A 458 -6.61 32.50 -7.23
C HIS A 458 -6.08 33.22 -5.99
N TYR A 459 -6.97 33.78 -5.18
CA TYR A 459 -6.64 34.47 -3.94
C TYR A 459 -5.80 33.58 -3.02
N TRP A 460 -6.26 32.36 -2.77
CA TRP A 460 -5.54 31.43 -1.89
C TRP A 460 -4.23 30.91 -2.49
N GLN A 461 -4.19 30.65 -3.80
CA GLN A 461 -2.95 30.24 -4.45
C GLN A 461 -1.87 31.32 -4.38
N ASN A 462 -2.25 32.59 -4.57
CA ASN A 462 -1.32 33.71 -4.42
C ASN A 462 -0.80 33.83 -2.98
N LEU A 463 -1.67 33.67 -1.98
CA LEU A 463 -1.25 33.71 -0.58
C LEU A 463 -0.36 32.53 -0.16
N ASN A 464 -0.49 31.39 -0.83
CA ASN A 464 0.31 30.19 -0.55
C ASN A 464 1.56 30.06 -1.43
N GLU A 465 2.04 31.14 -2.05
CA GLU A 465 3.27 31.13 -2.88
C GLU A 465 4.48 30.56 -2.12
N ASN A 466 4.59 30.87 -0.82
CA ASN A 466 5.66 30.37 0.06
C ASN A 466 5.34 29.00 0.72
N ARG A 467 4.20 28.37 0.39
CA ARG A 467 3.75 27.05 0.88
C ARG A 467 3.56 26.95 2.39
N THR A 468 3.25 28.07 3.06
CA THR A 468 3.04 28.12 4.51
C THR A 468 1.62 27.74 4.95
N LEU A 469 0.63 27.90 4.08
CA LEU A 469 -0.78 27.60 4.36
C LEU A 469 -1.09 26.11 4.16
N TRP A 470 -0.58 25.52 3.09
CA TRP A 470 -0.53 24.08 2.87
C TRP A 470 0.69 23.72 2.03
N LYS A 471 1.12 22.46 2.09
CA LYS A 471 2.37 22.04 1.46
C LYS A 471 2.23 21.82 -0.05
N LEU A 472 1.38 20.87 -0.46
CA LEU A 472 1.27 20.40 -1.85
C LEU A 472 -0.07 19.77 -2.19
N GLY A 473 -0.31 19.60 -3.49
CA GLY A 473 -1.48 18.96 -4.05
C GLY A 473 -2.61 19.92 -4.36
N THR A 474 -3.59 19.43 -5.11
CA THR A 474 -4.78 20.18 -5.51
C THR A 474 -5.95 20.00 -4.54
N LEU A 475 -5.89 18.98 -3.66
CA LEU A 475 -6.95 18.76 -2.68
C LEU A 475 -7.05 19.91 -1.64
N PRO A 476 -5.96 20.35 -0.97
CA PRO A 476 -6.07 21.47 -0.04
C PRO A 476 -6.66 22.76 -0.65
N PRO A 477 -6.21 23.26 -1.83
CA PRO A 477 -6.86 24.43 -2.43
C PRO A 477 -8.32 24.14 -2.82
N GLY A 478 -8.67 22.92 -3.24
CA GLY A 478 -10.07 22.52 -3.44
C GLY A 478 -10.94 22.66 -2.19
N LEU A 479 -10.48 22.10 -1.07
CA LEU A 479 -11.19 22.17 0.21
C LEU A 479 -11.38 23.61 0.70
N ILE A 480 -10.40 24.48 0.44
CA ILE A 480 -10.43 25.90 0.78
C ILE A 480 -11.40 26.65 -0.14
N THR A 481 -11.27 26.49 -1.46
CA THR A 481 -12.11 27.18 -2.46
C THR A 481 -13.58 26.83 -2.31
N PHE A 482 -13.92 25.57 -2.03
CA PHE A 482 -15.31 25.13 -1.91
C PHE A 482 -15.78 24.98 -0.45
N TYR A 483 -15.11 25.67 0.48
CA TYR A 483 -15.50 25.64 1.88
C TYR A 483 -16.90 26.24 2.06
N SER A 484 -17.79 25.52 2.74
CA SER A 484 -19.21 25.88 2.90
C SER A 484 -20.06 25.93 1.63
N THR A 485 -19.47 25.72 0.45
CA THR A 485 -20.14 25.62 -0.87
C THR A 485 -20.10 24.20 -1.45
N THR A 486 -19.76 23.21 -0.63
CA THR A 486 -19.82 21.78 -0.99
C THR A 486 -21.07 21.12 -0.42
N LYS A 487 -21.82 20.38 -1.24
CA LYS A 487 -22.89 19.48 -0.85
C LYS A 487 -22.33 18.06 -0.66
N PRO A 488 -22.49 17.42 0.51
CA PRO A 488 -22.10 16.03 0.69
C PRO A 488 -23.02 15.12 -0.14
N LEU A 489 -22.42 14.25 -0.94
CA LEU A 489 -23.12 13.21 -1.69
C LEU A 489 -23.15 11.90 -0.90
N ASP A 490 -24.14 11.05 -1.20
CA ASP A 490 -24.23 9.71 -0.62
C ASP A 490 -22.98 8.87 -0.96
N LYS A 491 -22.50 8.08 -0.01
CA LYS A 491 -21.27 7.29 -0.14
C LYS A 491 -21.32 6.26 -1.27
N SER A 492 -22.51 5.80 -1.67
CA SER A 492 -22.68 4.90 -2.81
C SER A 492 -22.29 5.55 -4.15
N TRP A 493 -22.10 6.87 -4.23
CA TRP A 493 -21.67 7.51 -5.46
C TRP A 493 -20.18 7.31 -5.75
N HIS A 494 -19.32 7.34 -4.74
CA HIS A 494 -17.86 7.35 -4.91
C HIS A 494 -17.16 6.62 -3.76
N VAL A 495 -16.53 5.49 -4.07
CA VAL A 495 -15.68 4.74 -3.14
C VAL A 495 -14.23 4.90 -3.55
N LEU A 496 -13.39 5.22 -2.57
CA LEU A 496 -11.99 5.58 -2.76
C LEU A 496 -11.07 4.75 -1.86
N GLY A 497 -9.82 4.67 -2.28
CA GLY A 497 -8.71 4.02 -1.60
C GLY A 497 -8.22 2.75 -2.29
N LEU A 498 -8.73 2.41 -3.48
CA LEU A 498 -8.32 1.21 -4.22
C LEU A 498 -6.85 1.28 -4.70
N GLY A 499 -6.17 2.42 -4.55
CA GLY A 499 -4.75 2.58 -4.83
C GLY A 499 -3.83 2.63 -3.60
N TYR A 500 -4.35 2.42 -2.37
CA TYR A 500 -3.51 2.28 -1.17
C TYR A 500 -4.11 1.48 0.02
N ASN A 501 -5.42 1.26 0.07
CA ASN A 501 -6.12 0.62 1.20
C ASN A 501 -6.64 -0.77 0.81
N PRO A 502 -5.97 -1.86 1.25
CA PRO A 502 -6.41 -3.22 0.94
C PRO A 502 -7.65 -3.68 1.73
N SER A 503 -8.09 -2.91 2.74
CA SER A 503 -9.16 -3.31 3.66
C SER A 503 -10.55 -2.87 3.23
N ILE A 504 -10.69 -2.25 2.05
CA ILE A 504 -12.00 -1.84 1.52
C ILE A 504 -12.81 -3.10 1.20
N SER A 505 -14.06 -3.14 1.68
CA SER A 505 -14.92 -4.30 1.49
C SER A 505 -15.37 -4.43 0.04
N MET A 506 -15.50 -5.66 -0.45
CA MET A 506 -16.00 -5.91 -1.80
C MET A 506 -17.47 -5.51 -1.95
N ASP A 507 -18.26 -5.57 -0.88
CA ASP A 507 -19.66 -5.14 -0.88
C ASP A 507 -19.78 -3.63 -1.10
N GLU A 508 -18.96 -2.84 -0.40
CA GLU A 508 -18.87 -1.39 -0.61
C GLU A 508 -18.47 -1.07 -2.06
N ILE A 509 -17.45 -1.76 -2.59
CA ILE A 509 -17.02 -1.64 -3.99
C ILE A 509 -18.15 -1.98 -4.95
N GLN A 510 -18.89 -3.07 -4.77
CA GLN A 510 -19.99 -3.48 -5.65
C GLN A 510 -21.17 -2.51 -5.59
N SER A 511 -21.43 -1.93 -4.41
CA SER A 511 -22.51 -0.97 -4.21
C SER A 511 -22.23 0.40 -4.84
N ALA A 512 -20.95 0.74 -5.06
CA ALA A 512 -20.52 2.05 -5.54
C ALA A 512 -20.82 2.29 -7.02
N ALA A 513 -21.24 3.51 -7.38
CA ALA A 513 -21.37 3.96 -8.76
C ALA A 513 -20.00 4.23 -9.40
N VAL A 514 -19.05 4.78 -8.65
CA VAL A 514 -17.67 5.02 -9.08
C VAL A 514 -16.69 4.46 -8.05
N VAL A 515 -15.69 3.73 -8.52
CA VAL A 515 -14.57 3.27 -7.70
C VAL A 515 -13.27 3.94 -8.12
N HIS A 516 -12.45 4.33 -7.14
CA HIS A 516 -11.31 5.21 -7.35
C HIS A 516 -10.01 4.60 -6.84
N PHE A 517 -9.06 4.45 -7.76
CA PHE A 517 -7.70 4.00 -7.49
C PHE A 517 -6.77 5.14 -7.07
N ASN A 518 -7.28 6.08 -6.25
CA ASN A 518 -6.45 7.13 -5.67
C ASN A 518 -5.35 6.51 -4.80
N GLY A 519 -4.17 7.13 -4.81
CA GLY A 519 -2.95 6.58 -4.22
C GLY A 519 -1.90 6.21 -5.26
N ASN A 520 -0.87 5.48 -4.83
CA ASN A 520 0.30 5.17 -5.65
C ASN A 520 0.16 3.84 -6.42
N MET A 521 -0.66 2.91 -5.95
CA MET A 521 -0.84 1.59 -6.56
C MET A 521 -1.90 1.64 -7.67
N LYS A 522 -1.59 2.38 -8.74
CA LYS A 522 -2.48 2.54 -9.90
C LYS A 522 -2.67 1.21 -10.66
N PRO A 523 -3.85 0.96 -11.25
CA PRO A 523 -4.18 -0.35 -11.84
C PRO A 523 -3.35 -0.71 -13.08
N TRP A 524 -2.80 0.30 -13.77
CA TRP A 524 -1.89 0.14 -14.91
C TRP A 524 -0.41 -0.06 -14.52
N LEU A 525 -0.10 -0.17 -13.23
CA LEU A 525 1.25 -0.41 -12.72
C LEU A 525 1.40 -1.84 -12.18
N ASP A 526 2.62 -2.37 -12.18
CA ASP A 526 2.92 -3.70 -11.63
C ASP A 526 2.73 -3.77 -10.11
N ILE A 527 2.80 -2.62 -9.43
CA ILE A 527 2.58 -2.49 -7.99
C ILE A 527 1.09 -2.38 -7.61
N ALA A 528 0.17 -2.49 -8.59
CA ALA A 528 -1.27 -2.47 -8.35
C ALA A 528 -1.68 -3.56 -7.35
N MET A 529 -2.68 -3.27 -6.51
CA MET A 529 -3.28 -4.29 -5.66
C MET A 529 -4.01 -5.33 -6.53
N THR A 530 -3.52 -6.56 -6.49
CA THR A 530 -4.01 -7.67 -7.32
C THR A 530 -5.50 -7.93 -7.17
N GLN A 531 -6.04 -7.74 -5.96
CA GLN A 531 -7.46 -7.92 -5.68
C GLN A 531 -8.39 -6.91 -6.38
N PHE A 532 -7.92 -5.68 -6.64
CA PHE A 532 -8.72 -4.61 -7.24
C PHE A 532 -8.45 -4.44 -8.73
N LYS A 533 -7.29 -4.90 -9.23
CA LYS A 533 -6.89 -4.81 -10.64
C LYS A 533 -7.98 -5.28 -11.64
N PRO A 534 -8.73 -6.38 -11.40
CA PRO A 534 -9.77 -6.85 -12.31
C PRO A 534 -10.90 -5.85 -12.58
N LEU A 535 -11.18 -4.95 -11.63
CA LEU A 535 -12.22 -3.93 -11.79
C LEU A 535 -11.89 -2.94 -12.91
N TRP A 536 -10.60 -2.67 -13.13
CA TRP A 536 -10.10 -1.75 -14.13
C TRP A 536 -9.75 -2.46 -15.45
N THR A 537 -9.08 -3.62 -15.40
CA THR A 537 -8.66 -4.34 -16.61
C THR A 537 -9.82 -4.77 -17.49
N LYS A 538 -11.01 -5.06 -16.92
CA LYS A 538 -12.21 -5.42 -17.70
C LYS A 538 -12.72 -4.33 -18.66
N HIS A 539 -12.23 -3.10 -18.52
CA HIS A 539 -12.60 -1.95 -19.35
C HIS A 539 -11.47 -1.50 -20.30
N VAL A 540 -10.35 -2.21 -20.31
CA VAL A 540 -9.26 -2.00 -21.28
C VAL A 540 -9.66 -2.66 -22.59
N ASP A 541 -9.54 -1.93 -23.70
CA ASP A 541 -9.83 -2.44 -25.03
C ASP A 541 -8.70 -3.35 -25.55
N TYR A 542 -8.61 -4.57 -25.01
CA TYR A 542 -7.63 -5.56 -25.44
C TYR A 542 -7.81 -6.03 -26.89
N GLU A 543 -8.93 -5.70 -27.53
CA GLU A 543 -9.18 -6.00 -28.95
C GLU A 543 -8.48 -5.02 -29.89
N LEU A 544 -8.06 -3.84 -29.40
CA LEU A 544 -7.30 -2.89 -30.19
C LEU A 544 -5.89 -3.43 -30.47
N GLU A 545 -5.52 -3.49 -31.74
CA GLU A 545 -4.20 -3.96 -32.20
C GLU A 545 -3.05 -3.24 -31.48
N PHE A 546 -3.18 -1.92 -31.28
CA PHE A 546 -2.19 -1.11 -30.59
C PHE A 546 -1.95 -1.55 -29.13
N VAL A 547 -3.02 -1.95 -28.43
CA VAL A 547 -2.95 -2.41 -27.02
C VAL A 547 -2.28 -3.78 -26.97
N GLN A 548 -2.65 -4.69 -27.88
CA GLN A 548 -2.05 -6.02 -27.98
C GLN A 548 -0.56 -5.95 -28.34
N ALA A 549 -0.21 -5.14 -29.34
CA ALA A 549 1.17 -5.01 -29.81
C ALA A 549 2.13 -4.46 -28.75
N CYS A 550 1.61 -3.71 -27.77
CA CYS A 550 2.38 -3.17 -26.66
C CYS A 550 2.39 -4.06 -25.40
N ASN A 551 1.83 -5.27 -25.48
CA ASN A 551 1.72 -6.24 -24.37
C ASN A 551 1.18 -5.60 -23.09
N PHE A 552 0.22 -4.68 -23.21
CA PHE A 552 -0.35 -4.04 -22.04
C PHE A 552 -1.22 -5.06 -21.30
N GLY A 553 -0.92 -5.32 -20.03
CA GLY A 553 -1.74 -6.18 -19.16
C GLY A 553 -1.65 -7.69 -19.39
N LEU A 554 -0.67 -8.16 -20.18
CA LEU A 554 -0.34 -9.59 -20.37
C LEU A 554 0.63 -10.11 -19.29
#